data_AF-A0A5M5C4G5-F1
#
_entry.id   AF-A0A5M5C4G5-F1
#
_cell.length_a   1.000
_cell.length_b   1.000
_cell.length_c   1.000
_cell.angle_alpha   90.00
_cell.angle_beta   90.00
_cell.angle_gamma   90.00
#
_symmetry.space_group_name_H-M   'P 1'
#
loop_
_entity.id
_entity.type
_entity.pdbx_description
1 polymer ?
#
loop_
_entity_poly.entity_id
_entity_poly.type
_entity_poly.pdbx_seq_one_letter_code
_entity_poly.pdbx_strand_id
1 'polypeptide(L)'
;MFTASQLLDKINNHISEIQFTRTPKGLYEPIEYILSLGGKRIRPVLMLMGYNLYREDVASIYDPATAIEVYHNHTLLHDDLMD
;
A
#
# COMPACT_ATOMS: atom_id res chain seq x y z
N MET A 1 18.12 -3.64 11.11
CA MET A 1 17.30 -2.92 10.11
C MET A 1 16.90 -3.87 9.00
N PHE A 2 15.66 -3.77 8.51
CA PHE A 2 15.16 -4.57 7.39
C PHE A 2 15.74 -4.08 6.06
N THR A 3 15.88 -5.00 5.10
CA THR A 3 16.19 -4.63 3.71
C THR A 3 14.94 -4.11 2.99
N ALA A 4 15.12 -3.37 1.90
CA ALA A 4 14.00 -2.92 1.08
C ALA A 4 13.12 -4.08 0.57
N SER A 5 13.72 -5.23 0.21
CA SER A 5 12.97 -6.43 -0.20
C SER A 5 12.14 -6.99 0.96
N GLN A 6 12.71 -7.09 2.17
CA GLN A 6 11.96 -7.59 3.33
C GLN A 6 10.77 -6.71 3.67
N LEU A 7 10.91 -5.38 3.53
CA LEU A 7 9.82 -4.44 3.76
C LEU A 7 8.78 -4.48 2.65
N LEU A 8 9.21 -4.68 1.40
CA LEU A 8 8.31 -4.89 0.27
C LEU A 8 7.45 -6.15 0.45
N ASP A 9 8.06 -7.26 0.86
CA ASP A 9 7.33 -8.51 1.12
C ASP A 9 6.33 -8.34 2.26
N LYS A 10 6.75 -7.65 3.34
CA LYS A 10 5.89 -7.35 4.49
C LYS A 10 4.67 -6.51 4.11
N ILE A 11 4.86 -5.42 3.35
CA ILE A 11 3.73 -4.56 2.95
C ILE A 11 2.84 -5.25 1.93
N ASN A 12 3.38 -6.04 1.00
CA ASN A 12 2.58 -6.83 0.06
C ASN A 12 1.67 -7.83 0.79
N ASN A 13 2.21 -8.54 1.78
CA ASN A 13 1.42 -9.45 2.60
C ASN A 13 0.32 -8.70 3.34
N HIS A 14 0.64 -7.60 4.01
CA HIS A 14 -0.36 -6.80 4.71
C HIS A 14 -1.46 -6.28 3.78
N ILE A 15 -1.11 -5.79 2.58
CA ILE A 15 -2.10 -5.32 1.59
C ILE A 15 -2.99 -6.46 1.10
N SER A 16 -2.45 -7.66 0.90
CA SER A 16 -3.23 -8.84 0.49
C SER A 16 -4.25 -9.32 1.53
N GLU A 17 -4.05 -8.95 2.80
CA GLU A 17 -4.96 -9.28 3.90
C GLU A 17 -6.11 -8.27 4.04
N ILE A 18 -6.05 -7.12 3.33
CA ILE A 18 -7.10 -6.10 3.39
C ILE A 18 -8.35 -6.62 2.69
N GLN A 19 -9.45 -6.66 3.44
CA GLN A 19 -10.76 -7.11 2.95
C GLN A 19 -11.71 -5.92 2.76
N PHE A 20 -12.14 -5.68 1.52
CA PHE A 20 -13.11 -4.64 1.18
C PHE A 20 -14.55 -5.18 1.25
N THR A 21 -15.08 -5.36 2.46
CA THR A 21 -16.43 -5.92 2.69
C THR A 21 -17.57 -4.89 2.58
N ARG A 22 -17.29 -3.70 2.05
CA ARG A 22 -18.25 -2.59 1.98
C ARG A 22 -19.12 -2.63 0.72
N THR A 23 -20.26 -1.96 0.78
CA THR A 23 -21.20 -1.81 -0.34
C THR A 23 -21.31 -0.34 -0.74
N PRO A 24 -21.54 -0.04 -2.04
CA PRO A 24 -21.79 -0.96 -3.16
C PRO A 24 -20.52 -1.61 -3.72
N LYS A 25 -20.61 -2.87 -4.18
CA LYS A 25 -19.46 -3.62 -4.71
C LYS A 25 -18.74 -2.90 -5.86
N GLY A 26 -19.50 -2.31 -6.78
CA GLY A 26 -18.94 -1.60 -7.93
C GLY A 26 -18.07 -0.38 -7.56
N LEU A 27 -18.13 0.11 -6.31
CA LEU A 27 -17.24 1.16 -5.82
C LEU A 27 -15.94 0.58 -5.22
N TYR A 28 -16.00 -0.58 -4.57
CA TYR A 28 -14.88 -1.12 -3.80
C TYR A 28 -14.06 -2.18 -4.55
N GLU A 29 -14.67 -2.96 -5.45
CA GLU A 29 -13.96 -3.94 -6.29
C GLU A 29 -12.83 -3.29 -7.13
N PRO A 30 -13.00 -2.10 -7.73
CA PRO A 30 -11.90 -1.43 -8.44
C PRO A 30 -10.71 -1.06 -7.53
N ILE A 31 -10.97 -0.73 -6.27
CA ILE A 31 -9.93 -0.39 -5.29
C ILE A 31 -9.12 -1.65 -4.92
N GLU A 32 -9.80 -2.77 -4.71
CA GLU A 32 -9.14 -4.06 -4.47
C GLU A 32 -8.30 -4.48 -5.69
N TYR A 33 -8.87 -4.35 -6.88
CA TYR A 33 -8.19 -4.66 -8.13
C TYR A 33 -6.90 -3.85 -8.30
N ILE A 34 -6.96 -2.52 -8.22
CA ILE A 34 -5.78 -1.67 -8.46
C ILE A 34 -4.67 -1.95 -7.43
N LEU A 35 -5.03 -2.18 -6.16
CA LEU A 35 -4.07 -2.53 -5.12
C LEU A 35 -3.46 -3.93 -5.31
N SER A 36 -4.16 -4.87 -5.95
CA SER A 36 -3.68 -6.22 -6.24
C SER A 36 -2.66 -6.31 -7.38
N LEU A 37 -2.63 -5.32 -8.29
CA LEU A 37 -1.69 -5.30 -9.43
C LEU A 37 -0.21 -5.23 -9.01
N GLY A 38 0.04 -4.89 -7.74
CA GLY A 38 1.37 -4.89 -7.15
C GLY A 38 2.22 -3.73 -7.66
N GLY A 39 3.44 -4.02 -8.10
CA GLY A 39 4.43 -3.03 -8.52
C GLY A 39 5.55 -2.82 -7.50
N LYS A 40 6.35 -1.77 -7.72
CA LYS A 40 7.56 -1.53 -6.90
C LYS A 40 7.25 -1.06 -5.48
N ARG A 41 6.05 -0.51 -5.25
CA ARG A 41 5.59 0.07 -3.96
C ARG A 41 6.66 0.90 -3.25
N ILE A 42 7.35 1.77 -3.99
CA ILE A 42 8.50 2.53 -3.48
C ILE A 42 8.08 3.42 -2.30
N ARG A 43 6.90 4.04 -2.39
CA ARG A 43 6.40 5.00 -1.38
C ARG A 43 6.18 4.36 -0.01
N PRO A 44 5.37 3.29 0.14
CA PRO A 44 5.23 2.63 1.44
C PRO A 44 6.54 2.01 1.93
N VAL A 45 7.38 1.45 1.05
CA VAL A 45 8.69 0.89 1.47
C VAL A 45 9.59 1.98 2.05
N LEU A 46 9.66 3.16 1.42
CA LEU A 46 10.44 4.28 1.95
C LEU A 46 9.91 4.77 3.31
N MET A 47 8.59 4.78 3.51
CA MET A 47 7.99 5.11 4.81
C MET A 47 8.41 4.10 5.88
N LEU A 48 8.33 2.80 5.58
CA LEU A 48 8.75 1.74 6.50
C LEU A 48 10.25 1.81 6.81
N MET A 49 11.09 2.08 5.81
CA MET A 49 12.53 2.28 6.01
C MET A 49 12.81 3.49 6.90
N GLY A 50 12.11 4.60 6.67
CA GLY A 50 12.23 5.83 7.46
C GLY A 50 11.89 5.59 8.93
N TYR A 51 10.81 4.88 9.21
CA TYR A 51 10.48 4.47 10.57
C TYR A 51 11.50 3.49 11.15
N ASN A 52 12.00 2.56 10.34
CA ASN A 52 12.93 1.53 10.79
C ASN A 52 14.29 2.07 11.24
N LEU A 53 14.65 3.30 10.85
CA LEU A 53 15.81 4.03 11.36
C LEU A 53 15.71 4.29 12.87
N TYR A 54 14.50 4.41 13.41
CA TYR A 54 14.25 4.78 14.80
C TYR A 54 13.66 3.65 15.63
N ARG A 55 12.89 2.74 15.02
CA ARG A 55 12.19 1.67 15.74
C ARG A 55 12.11 0.38 14.91
N GLU A 56 12.18 -0.78 15.56
CA GLU A 56 12.16 -2.07 14.86
C GLU A 56 10.73 -2.57 14.55
N ASP A 57 9.72 -2.05 15.23
CA ASP A 57 8.32 -2.47 15.14
C ASP A 57 7.60 -1.86 13.93
N VAL A 58 8.13 -2.08 12.72
CA VAL A 58 7.57 -1.51 11.46
C VAL A 58 6.10 -1.88 11.21
N ALA A 59 5.61 -2.96 11.81
CA ALA A 59 4.20 -3.36 11.74
C ALA A 59 3.24 -2.32 12.36
N SER A 60 3.71 -1.52 13.32
CA SER A 60 2.92 -0.45 13.94
C SER A 60 2.50 0.66 12.99
N ILE A 61 3.16 0.77 11.83
CA ILE A 61 2.89 1.80 10.82
C ILE A 61 2.48 1.24 9.46
N TYR A 62 2.02 -0.01 9.40
CA TYR A 62 1.49 -0.59 8.17
C TYR A 62 0.28 0.18 7.64
N ASP A 63 -0.67 0.55 8.50
CA ASP A 63 -1.87 1.31 8.06
C ASP A 63 -1.49 2.67 7.43
N PRO A 64 -0.64 3.51 8.06
CA PRO A 64 -0.12 4.70 7.40
C PRO A 64 0.66 4.43 6.09
N ALA A 65 1.48 3.38 6.04
CA ALA A 65 2.22 3.03 4.83
C ALA A 65 1.27 2.65 3.68
N THR A 66 0.27 1.82 3.98
CA THR A 66 -0.82 1.46 3.06
C THR A 66 -1.60 2.68 2.60
N ALA A 67 -1.91 3.63 3.50
CA ALA A 67 -2.64 4.84 3.16
C ALA A 67 -1.92 5.69 2.08
N ILE A 68 -0.59 5.79 2.14
CA ILE A 68 0.20 6.46 1.10
C ILE A 68 0.07 5.73 -0.25
N GLU A 69 0.06 4.41 -0.25
CA GLU A 69 -0.09 3.60 -1.46
C GLU A 69 -1.51 3.69 -2.04
N VAL A 70 -2.54 3.73 -1.19
CA VAL A 70 -3.92 4.00 -1.60
C VAL A 70 -4.03 5.38 -2.25
N TYR A 71 -3.43 6.40 -1.63
CA TYR A 71 -3.39 7.75 -2.19
C TYR A 71 -2.66 7.78 -3.55
N HIS A 72 -1.54 7.07 -3.67
CA HIS A 72 -0.83 6.96 -4.94
C HIS A 72 -1.69 6.33 -6.05
N ASN A 73 -2.39 5.24 -5.75
CA ASN A 73 -3.27 4.59 -6.72
C ASN A 73 -4.49 5.45 -7.05
N HIS A 74 -4.99 6.24 -6.10
CA HIS A 74 -6.01 7.25 -6.38
C HIS A 74 -5.52 8.26 -7.41
N THR A 75 -4.33 8.85 -7.26
CA THR A 75 -3.84 9.80 -8.26
C THR A 75 -3.66 9.15 -9.63
N LEU A 76 -3.12 7.94 -9.71
CA LEU A 76 -2.96 7.20 -10.97
C LEU A 76 -4.30 6.97 -11.68
N LEU A 77 -5.32 6.51 -10.95
CA LEU A 77 -6.63 6.24 -11.54
C LEU A 77 -7.29 7.52 -12.08
N HIS A 78 -7.08 8.66 -11.43
CA HIS A 78 -7.57 9.94 -11.93
C HIS A 78 -6.74 10.46 -13.10
N ASP A 79 -5.42 10.30 -13.08
CA ASP A 79 -4.53 10.65 -14.18
C ASP A 79 -4.91 9.86 -15.45
N ASP A 80 -5.13 8.53 -15.33
CA ASP A 80 -5.57 7.65 -16.43
C ASP A 80 -6.93 8.03 -17.05
N LEU A 81 -7.78 8.78 -16.33
CA LEU A 81 -9.06 9.30 -16.85
C LEU A 81 -8.92 10.69 -17.49
N MET A 82 -7.93 11.46 -17.07
CA MET A 82 -7.68 12.81 -17.58
C MET A 82 -6.83 12.79 -18.84
N ASP A 83 -5.91 11.84 -18.96
CA ASP A 83 -5.09 11.56 -20.14
C ASP A 83 -5.88 10.84 -21.25
#